data_AF-A0A424Y050-F1
#
_entry.id   AF-A0A424Y050-F1
#
_cell.length_a   1.000
_cell.length_b   1.000
_cell.length_c   1.000
_cell.angle_alpha   90.00
_cell.angle_beta   90.00
_cell.angle_gamma   90.00
#
_symmetry.space_group_name_H-M   'P 1'
#
loop_
_entity.id
_entity.type
_entity.pdbx_description
1 polymer ?
#
loop_
_entity_poly.entity_id
_entity_poly.type
_entity_poly.pdbx_seq_one_letter_code
_entity_poly.pdbx_strand_id
1 'polypeptide(L)'
;MSLPINIKDLITGSVVEWERLEFKGGWNPNEIMHTITAYANDINNWGGGYVLIGVEEENGRPVLPPKGIDKDSIDKIQKELLNYCYQIKPNYFPIVEPIRVHNRNILVI
;
A
#
# COMPACT_ATOMS: atom_id res chain seq x y z
N MET A 1 1.40 15.76 -2.48
CA MET A 1 -0.04 15.83 -2.11
C MET A 1 -0.21 14.89 -0.96
N SER A 2 -0.68 15.38 0.19
CA SER A 2 -0.86 14.54 1.39
C SER A 2 -2.01 13.56 1.16
N LEU A 3 -1.87 12.35 1.67
CA LEU A 3 -2.97 11.38 1.71
C LEU A 3 -4.23 12.03 2.31
N PRO A 4 -5.42 11.88 1.71
CA PRO A 4 -6.67 12.47 2.20
C PRO A 4 -7.16 11.83 3.51
N ILE A 5 -6.43 10.86 4.07
CA ILE A 5 -6.84 10.07 5.24
C ILE A 5 -5.72 9.98 6.27
N ASN A 6 -6.11 10.01 7.55
CA ASN A 6 -5.19 9.87 8.66
C ASN A 6 -4.69 8.42 8.76
N ILE A 7 -3.38 8.25 8.73
CA ILE A 7 -2.71 6.95 8.68
C ILE A 7 -2.98 6.11 9.93
N LYS A 8 -3.17 6.78 11.07
CA LYS A 8 -3.56 6.09 12.31
C LYS A 8 -4.95 5.46 12.19
N ASP A 9 -5.89 6.12 11.52
CA ASP A 9 -7.23 5.60 11.27
C ASP A 9 -7.24 4.47 10.23
N LEU A 10 -6.33 4.54 9.24
CA LEU A 10 -6.08 3.49 8.26
C LEU A 10 -5.61 2.19 8.91
N ILE A 11 -4.61 2.27 9.80
CA ILE A 11 -4.00 1.10 10.46
C ILE A 11 -4.92 0.52 11.54
N THR A 12 -5.77 1.36 12.16
CA THR A 12 -6.74 0.91 13.16
C THR A 12 -8.06 0.43 12.55
N GLY A 13 -8.25 0.57 11.23
CA GLY A 13 -9.47 0.11 10.52
C GLY A 13 -10.76 0.79 10.99
N SER A 14 -10.66 1.99 11.57
CA SER A 14 -11.83 2.69 12.13
C SER A 14 -12.63 3.48 11.08
N VAL A 15 -12.00 3.82 9.95
CA VAL A 15 -12.58 4.74 8.94
C VAL A 15 -12.63 4.12 7.54
N VAL A 16 -11.86 3.06 7.28
CA VAL A 16 -11.84 2.34 5.98
C VAL A 16 -12.33 0.92 6.20
N GLU A 17 -13.25 0.47 5.35
CA GLU A 17 -13.69 -0.92 5.33
C GLU A 17 -12.48 -1.84 5.13
N TRP A 18 -12.30 -2.82 6.01
CA TRP A 18 -11.15 -3.74 6.04
C TRP A 18 -10.87 -4.40 4.68
N GLU A 19 -11.91 -4.61 3.88
CA GLU A 19 -11.84 -5.22 2.55
C GLU A 19 -11.10 -4.35 1.51
N ARG A 20 -10.82 -3.08 1.83
CA ARG A 20 -10.09 -2.13 0.98
C ARG A 20 -8.64 -1.94 1.39
N LEU A 21 -8.18 -2.66 2.43
CA LEU A 21 -6.82 -2.60 2.95
C LEU A 21 -6.11 -3.90 2.63
N GLU A 22 -5.02 -3.81 1.88
CA GLU A 22 -4.14 -4.94 1.63
C GLU A 22 -2.83 -4.73 2.40
N PHE A 23 -2.45 -5.69 3.25
CA PHE A 23 -1.21 -5.63 4.03
C PHE A 23 -0.16 -6.57 3.44
N LYS A 24 1.00 -6.04 3.07
CA LYS A 24 2.14 -6.81 2.55
C LYS A 24 3.35 -6.63 3.44
N GLY A 25 3.87 -7.71 4.00
CA GLY A 25 5.03 -7.66 4.90
C GLY A 25 6.33 -7.16 4.23
N GLY A 26 6.40 -7.20 2.90
CA GLY A 26 7.55 -6.73 2.13
C GLY A 26 7.19 -6.41 0.69
N TRP A 27 8.19 -6.01 -0.09
CA TRP A 27 8.03 -5.67 -1.50
C TRP A 27 8.06 -6.92 -2.38
N ASN A 28 6.90 -7.27 -2.95
CA ASN A 28 6.80 -8.22 -4.05
C ASN A 28 6.06 -7.54 -5.22
N PRO A 29 6.76 -7.19 -6.32
CA PRO A 29 6.18 -6.40 -7.39
C PRO A 29 4.99 -7.10 -8.04
N ASN A 30 5.02 -8.43 -8.20
CA ASN A 30 3.91 -9.15 -8.83
C ASN A 30 2.64 -9.04 -7.98
N GLU A 31 2.72 -9.40 -6.70
CA GLU A 31 1.56 -9.35 -5.79
C GLU A 31 0.99 -7.93 -5.65
N ILE A 32 1.88 -6.94 -5.55
CA ILE A 32 1.49 -5.54 -5.38
C ILE A 32 0.84 -5.02 -6.67
N MET A 33 1.40 -5.29 -7.84
CA MET A 33 0.81 -4.86 -9.12
C MET A 33 -0.52 -5.54 -9.40
N HIS A 34 -0.68 -6.82 -9.02
CA HIS A 34 -1.97 -7.51 -9.09
C HIS A 34 -3.03 -6.81 -8.22
N THR A 35 -2.67 -6.45 -6.99
CA THR A 35 -3.56 -5.74 -6.06
C THR A 35 -3.93 -4.36 -6.59
N ILE A 36 -2.94 -3.57 -7.03
CA ILE A 36 -3.16 -2.23 -7.62
C ILE A 36 -4.08 -2.33 -8.83
N THR A 37 -3.88 -3.31 -9.71
CA THR A 37 -4.72 -3.49 -10.90
C THR A 37 -6.13 -3.92 -10.53
N ALA A 38 -6.30 -4.74 -9.48
CA ALA A 38 -7.62 -5.12 -8.98
C ALA A 38 -8.39 -3.89 -8.43
N TYR A 39 -7.71 -3.02 -7.67
CA TYR A 39 -8.30 -1.77 -7.17
C TYR A 39 -8.53 -0.73 -8.27
N ALA A 40 -7.65 -0.62 -9.26
CA ALA A 40 -7.80 0.30 -10.37
C ALA A 40 -8.95 -0.08 -11.31
N ASN A 41 -9.20 -1.38 -11.49
CA ASN A 41 -10.34 -1.88 -12.26
C ASN A 41 -11.66 -1.83 -11.46
N ASP A 42 -11.58 -1.53 -10.15
CA ASP A 42 -12.69 -1.29 -9.23
C ASP A 42 -13.91 -2.19 -9.51
N ILE A 43 -13.68 -3.50 -9.65
CA ILE A 43 -14.71 -4.47 -10.07
C ILE A 43 -15.91 -4.45 -9.10
N ASN A 44 -15.65 -4.11 -7.83
CA ASN A 44 -16.65 -3.99 -6.77
C ASN A 44 -17.21 -2.56 -6.60
N ASN A 45 -16.79 -1.60 -7.43
CA ASN A 45 -17.21 -0.20 -7.40
C ASN A 45 -16.97 0.50 -6.04
N TRP A 46 -15.88 0.15 -5.35
CA TRP A 46 -15.55 0.66 -4.02
C TRP A 46 -14.92 2.05 -4.08
N GLY A 47 -14.40 2.46 -5.23
CA GLY A 47 -13.65 3.70 -5.43
C GLY A 47 -12.18 3.56 -5.04
N GLY A 48 -11.58 2.39 -5.24
CA GLY A 48 -10.16 2.10 -4.98
C GLY A 48 -9.85 1.40 -3.65
N GLY A 49 -8.56 1.37 -3.27
CA GLY A 49 -8.08 0.72 -2.03
C GLY A 49 -6.68 1.20 -1.65
N TYR A 50 -6.17 0.69 -0.53
CA TYR A 50 -4.83 1.02 -0.03
C TYR A 50 -3.97 -0.24 0.09
N VAL A 51 -2.71 -0.13 -0.29
CA VAL A 51 -1.72 -1.19 -0.11
C VAL A 51 -0.66 -0.71 0.87
N LEU A 52 -0.54 -1.41 2.01
CA LEU A 52 0.43 -1.11 3.05
C LEU A 52 1.59 -2.09 2.96
N ILE A 53 2.75 -1.62 2.50
CA ILE A 53 3.97 -2.40 2.40
C ILE A 53 4.83 -2.20 3.65
N GLY A 54 5.34 -3.30 4.21
CA GLY A 54 6.07 -3.33 5.48
C GLY A 54 5.18 -3.65 6.68
N VAL A 55 3.92 -4.05 6.46
CA VAL A 55 2.97 -4.49 7.48
C VAL A 55 2.58 -5.94 7.17
N GLU A 56 2.83 -6.86 8.11
CA GLU A 56 2.42 -8.24 7.95
C GLU A 56 0.92 -8.38 8.26
N GLU A 57 0.27 -9.36 7.62
CA GLU A 57 -1.12 -9.69 7.87
C GLU A 57 -1.22 -11.03 8.59
N GLU A 58 -2.10 -11.11 9.59
CA GLU A 58 -2.51 -12.36 10.21
C GLU A 58 -4.04 -12.36 10.36
N ASN A 59 -4.71 -13.32 9.71
CA ASN A 59 -6.17 -13.47 9.70
C ASN A 59 -6.93 -12.18 9.28
N GLY A 60 -6.44 -11.49 8.23
CA GLY A 60 -7.05 -10.25 7.73
C GLY A 60 -6.82 -9.02 8.63
N ARG A 61 -5.87 -9.10 9.57
CA ARG A 61 -5.53 -8.00 10.49
C ARG A 61 -4.03 -7.68 10.44
N PRO A 62 -3.64 -6.40 10.53
CA PRO A 62 -2.25 -6.00 10.53
C PRO A 62 -1.59 -6.44 11.83
N VAL A 63 -0.41 -7.05 11.69
CA VAL A 63 0.47 -7.37 12.81
C VAL A 63 1.24 -6.12 13.19
N LEU A 64 1.09 -5.71 14.45
CA LEU A 64 1.81 -4.59 15.05
C LEU A 64 2.80 -5.08 16.13
N PRO A 65 4.00 -4.49 16.23
CA PRO A 65 4.54 -3.41 15.39
C PRO A 65 4.83 -3.89 13.96
N PRO A 66 4.71 -3.01 12.95
CA PRO A 66 4.97 -3.38 11.57
C PRO A 66 6.44 -3.79 11.40
N LYS A 67 6.68 -4.76 10.51
CA LYS A 67 8.02 -5.22 10.14
C LYS A 67 8.90 -4.07 9.66
N GLY A 68 8.29 -3.15 8.90
CA GLY A 68 8.93 -1.98 8.35
C GLY A 68 9.73 -2.28 7.09
N ILE A 69 10.13 -1.21 6.42
CA ILE A 69 10.98 -1.18 5.24
C ILE A 69 12.22 -0.37 5.60
N ASP A 70 13.38 -0.84 5.12
CA ASP A 70 14.61 -0.08 5.24
C ASP A 70 14.55 1.21 4.41
N LYS A 71 15.09 2.30 4.94
CA LYS A 71 15.02 3.62 4.31
C LYS A 71 15.71 3.62 2.93
N ASP A 72 16.81 2.88 2.79
CA ASP A 72 17.53 2.76 1.51
C ASP A 72 16.72 1.96 0.47
N SER A 73 15.82 1.08 0.92
CA SER A 73 14.95 0.31 0.03
C SER A 73 13.74 1.09 -0.48
N ILE A 74 13.31 2.15 0.22
CA ILE A 74 12.12 2.94 -0.13
C ILE A 74 12.26 3.61 -1.51
N ASP A 75 13.43 4.20 -1.80
CA ASP A 75 13.68 4.86 -3.09
C ASP A 75 13.68 3.84 -4.23
N LYS A 76 14.33 2.70 -4.01
CA LYS A 76 14.36 1.58 -4.96
C LYS A 76 12.96 1.06 -5.27
N ILE A 77 12.15 0.84 -4.24
CA ILE A 77 10.77 0.37 -4.38
C ILE A 77 9.93 1.35 -5.19
N GLN A 78 9.98 2.65 -4.87
CA GLN A 78 9.23 3.67 -5.61
C GLN A 78 9.63 3.73 -7.08
N LYS A 79 10.93 3.63 -7.37
CA LYS A 79 11.44 3.61 -8.75
C LYS A 79 10.99 2.36 -9.51
N GLU A 80 11.03 1.19 -8.88
CA GLU A 80 10.52 -0.05 -9.47
C GLU A 80 9.02 0.03 -9.73
N LEU A 81 8.23 0.47 -8.74
CA LEU A 81 6.79 0.67 -8.86
C LEU A 81 6.43 1.58 -10.04
N LEU A 82 7.13 2.72 -10.17
CA LEU A 82 6.92 3.65 -11.27
C LEU A 82 7.16 2.98 -12.63
N ASN A 83 8.23 2.18 -12.77
CA ASN A 83 8.49 1.42 -13.99
C ASN A 83 7.40 0.39 -14.31
N TYR A 84 6.79 -0.22 -13.30
CA TYR A 84 5.65 -1.12 -13.49
C TYR A 84 4.37 -0.35 -13.85
N CYS A 85 4.15 0.83 -13.29
CA CYS A 85 3.01 1.69 -13.62
C CYS A 85 2.99 2.11 -15.10
N TYR A 86 4.17 2.39 -15.68
CA TYR A 86 4.30 2.65 -17.12
C TYR A 86 3.96 1.45 -18.03
N GLN A 87 3.88 0.24 -17.47
CA GLN A 87 3.48 -0.96 -18.23
C GLN A 87 1.96 -1.18 -18.20
N ILE A 88 1.22 -0.50 -17.32
CA ILE A 88 -0.25 -0.54 -17.29
C ILE A 88 -0.81 0.31 -18.43
N LYS A 89 -1.84 -0.19 -19.13
CA LYS A 89 -2.58 0.55 -20.15
C LYS A 89 -4.08 0.60 -19.82
N PRO A 90 -4.70 1.80 -19.75
CA PRO A 90 -4.10 3.14 -19.84
C PRO A 90 -3.13 3.41 -18.68
N ASN A 91 -2.26 4.41 -18.82
CA ASN A 91 -1.28 4.73 -17.78
C ASN A 91 -2.00 5.01 -16.45
N TYR A 92 -1.63 4.27 -15.42
CA TYR A 92 -2.18 4.38 -14.07
C TYR A 92 -1.04 4.65 -13.09
N PHE A 93 -1.14 5.72 -12.32
CA PHE A 93 -0.13 6.12 -11.33
C PHE A 93 -0.80 6.25 -9.97
N PRO A 94 -0.58 5.30 -9.04
CA PRO A 94 -1.11 5.40 -7.69
C PRO A 94 -0.36 6.47 -6.88
N ILE A 95 -0.97 6.91 -5.78
CA ILE A 95 -0.36 7.87 -4.85
C ILE A 95 0.47 7.09 -3.86
N VAL A 96 1.78 7.33 -3.82
CA VAL A 96 2.69 6.61 -2.93
C VAL A 96 3.22 7.55 -1.86
N GLU A 97 3.07 7.19 -0.59
CA GLU A 97 3.55 7.99 0.54
C GLU A 97 4.33 7.12 1.54
N PRO A 98 5.62 7.41 1.80
CA PRO A 98 6.40 6.76 2.85
C PRO A 98 6.07 7.38 4.21
N ILE A 99 5.69 6.52 5.15
CA ILE A 99 5.08 6.93 6.41
C ILE A 99 5.76 6.20 7.57
N ARG A 100 5.77 6.82 8.75
CA ARG A 100 6.47 6.26 9.91
C ARG A 100 5.50 5.85 11.00
N VAL A 101 5.49 4.56 11.33
CA VAL A 101 4.56 3.93 12.27
C VAL A 101 5.38 3.13 13.28
N HIS A 102 5.15 3.35 14.58
CA HIS A 102 5.93 2.69 15.65
C HIS A 102 7.46 2.76 15.41
N ASN A 103 7.94 3.91 14.93
CA ASN A 103 9.34 4.17 14.60
C ASN A 103 9.92 3.36 13.40
N ARG A 104 9.08 2.62 12.69
CA ARG A 104 9.40 1.88 11.46
C ARG A 104 8.83 2.60 10.24
N ASN A 105 9.54 2.57 9.12
CA ASN A 105 9.02 3.14 7.88
C ASN A 105 8.16 2.09 7.17
N ILE A 106 7.02 2.49 6.64
CA ILE A 106 6.18 1.67 5.75
C ILE A 106 5.82 2.51 4.53
N LEU A 107 5.40 1.85 3.45
CA LEU A 107 4.95 2.52 2.23
C LEU A 107 3.45 2.30 2.09
N VAL A 108 2.71 3.39 1.92
CA VAL A 108 1.28 3.36 1.58
C VAL A 108 1.15 3.72 0.11
N ILE A 109 0.43 2.89 -0.63
CA ILE A 109 0.05 3.08 -2.03
C ILE A 109 -1.48 3.19 -2.09
#